data_AF-A0A8S3FV89-F1
#
_entry.id   AF-A0A8S3FV89-F1
#
_cell.length_a   1.000
_cell.length_b   1.000
_cell.length_c   1.000
_cell.angle_alpha   90.00
_cell.angle_beta   90.00
_cell.angle_gamma   90.00
#
_symmetry.space_group_name_H-M   'P 1'
#
loop_
_entity.id
_entity.type
_entity.pdbx_description
1 polymer ?
#
loop_
_entity_poly.entity_id
_entity_poly.type
_entity_poly.pdbx_seq_one_letter_code
_entity_poly.pdbx_strand_id
1 'polypeptide(L)' 'MSKIHAYNTVRSFYRNQRFANDVFPYIERSLHLSITGFTSSIWMIRNSATLLLSTIIQRIFGPSKTKDGEENLSKKK' A
#
# COMPACT_ATOMS: atom_id res chain seq x y z
N MET A 1 19.78 -1.43 3.91
CA MET A 1 18.94 -0.42 3.21
C MET A 1 18.07 -0.99 2.09
N SER A 2 18.42 -2.12 1.47
CA SER A 2 17.71 -2.67 0.29
C SER A 2 16.28 -3.15 0.54
N LYS A 3 15.95 -3.61 1.75
CA LYS A 3 14.59 -4.06 2.11
C LYS A 3 13.56 -2.92 2.07
N ILE A 4 13.93 -1.74 2.56
CA ILE A 4 13.06 -0.54 2.54
C ILE A 4 12.76 -0.10 1.11
N HIS A 5 13.75 -0.18 0.22
CA HIS A 5 13.57 0.14 -1.20
C HIS A 5 12.64 -0.86 -1.88
N ALA A 6 12.77 -2.15 -1.59
CA ALA A 6 11.86 -3.17 -2.11
C ALA A 6 10.40 -2.91 -1.68
N TYR A 7 10.14 -2.59 -0.40
CA TYR A 7 8.78 -2.25 0.06
C TYR A 7 8.22 -1.01 -0.65
N ASN A 8 9.04 0.03 -0.85
CA ASN A 8 8.61 1.24 -1.54
C ASN A 8 8.35 1.03 -3.03
N THR A 9 9.12 0.17 -3.71
CA THR A 9 8.85 -0.21 -5.11
C THR A 9 7.56 -1.01 -5.22
N VAL A 10 7.30 -1.95 -4.30
CA VAL A 10 6.03 -2.69 -4.27
C VAL A 10 4.86 -1.72 -4.04
N ARG A 11 5.02 -0.76 -3.13
CA ARG A 11 4.04 0.30 -2.85
C ARG A 11 3.76 1.17 -4.09
N SER A 12 4.77 1.52 -4.87
CA SER A 12 4.58 2.35 -6.07
C SER A 12 3.81 1.62 -7.16
N PHE A 13 3.92 0.29 -7.27
CA PHE A 13 3.07 -0.51 -8.17
C PHE A 13 1.59 -0.47 -7.77
N TYR A 14 1.29 -0.62 -6.48
CA TYR A 14 -0.10 -0.55 -5.97
C TYR A 14 -0.72 0.85 -6.09
N ARG A 15 0.09 1.91 -6.08
CA ARG A 15 -0.38 3.30 -6.21
C ARG A 15 -0.75 3.69 -7.65
N ASN A 16 -0.10 3.08 -8.64
CA ASN A 16 -0.34 3.41 -10.05
C ASN A 16 -1.54 2.62 -10.61
N GLN A 17 -2.64 3.30 -10.95
CA GLN A 17 -3.88 2.65 -11.42
C GLN A 17 -3.70 1.74 -12.64
N ARG A 18 -2.75 2.03 -13.55
CA ARG A 18 -2.45 1.17 -14.71
C ARG A 18 -1.88 -0.18 -14.31
N PHE A 19 -0.95 -0.19 -13.35
CA PHE A 19 -0.29 -1.40 -12.89
C PHE A 19 -1.05 -2.09 -11.76
N ALA A 20 -1.91 -1.36 -11.05
CA ALA A 20 -2.68 -1.85 -9.91
C ALA A 20 -3.62 -3.02 -10.27
N ASN A 21 -4.10 -3.11 -11.52
CA ASN A 21 -4.86 -4.26 -12.01
C ASN A 21 -3.96 -5.46 -12.33
N ASP A 22 -2.78 -5.22 -12.90
CA ASP A 22 -1.82 -6.28 -13.24
C ASP A 22 -1.16 -6.88 -11.98
N VAL A 23 -1.02 -6.09 -10.90
CA VAL A 23 -0.50 -6.57 -9.60
C VAL A 23 -1.59 -7.11 -8.67
N PHE A 24 -2.87 -7.05 -9.08
CA PHE A 24 -3.99 -7.57 -8.30
C PHE A 24 -3.88 -9.08 -8.03
N PRO A 25 -3.46 -9.94 -8.97
CA PRO A 25 -3.22 -11.37 -8.73
C PRO A 25 -2.10 -11.62 -7.71
N TYR A 26 -1.23 -10.65 -7.48
CA TYR A 26 -0.10 -10.73 -6.55
C TYR A 26 -0.42 -10.13 -5.17
N ILE A 27 -1.67 -9.69 -4.93
CA ILE A 27 -2.10 -9.11 -3.66
C ILE A 27 -1.80 -10.03 -2.48
N GLU A 28 -2.06 -11.33 -2.60
CA GLU A 28 -1.80 -12.30 -1.53
C GLU A 28 -0.31 -12.32 -1.14
N ARG A 29 0.58 -12.39 -2.13
CA ARG A 29 2.04 -12.37 -1.90
C ARG A 29 2.50 -11.06 -1.28
N SER A 30 1.95 -9.93 -1.73
CA SER A 30 2.30 -8.62 -1.17
C SER A 30 1.74 -8.41 0.24
N LEU A 31 0.57 -8.99 0.54
CA LEU A 31 -0.01 -9.01 1.88
C LEU A 31 0.87 -9.83 2.83
N HIS A 32 1.24 -11.04 2.41
CA HIS A 32 2.16 -11.90 3.16
C HIS A 32 3.50 -11.18 3.40
N LEU A 33 4.08 -10.57 2.36
CA LEU A 33 5.30 -9.79 2.48
C LEU A 33 5.15 -8.61 3.46
N SER A 34 4.01 -7.92 3.47
CA SER A 34 3.73 -6.83 4.41
C SER A 34 3.67 -7.35 5.86
N ILE A 35 3.02 -8.49 6.08
CA ILE A 35 2.92 -9.12 7.41
C ILE A 35 4.30 -9.59 7.89
N THR A 36 5.11 -10.23 7.02
CA THR A 36 6.49 -10.61 7.34
C THR A 36 7.39 -9.38 7.58
N GLY A 37 7.10 -8.25 6.95
CA GLY A 37 7.79 -6.98 7.21
C GLY A 37 7.44 -6.39 8.57
N PHE A 38 6.21 -6.62 9.03
CA PHE A 38 5.72 -6.18 10.33
C PHE A 38 6.42 -6.88 11.49
N THR A 39 6.82 -8.15 11.32
CA THR A 39 7.58 -8.92 12.30
C THR A 39 9.08 -8.59 12.32
N SER A 40 9.54 -7.66 11.47
CA SER A 40 10.96 -7.27 11.42
C SER A 40 11.40 -6.48 12.66
N SER A 41 12.59 -6.76 13.18
CA SER A 41 13.21 -6.04 14.31
C SER A 41 13.54 -4.57 13.98
N ILE A 42 13.61 -4.21 12.69
CA ILE A 42 13.96 -2.86 12.22
C ILE A 42 12.71 -1.98 12.10
N TRP A 43 12.68 -0.87 12.86
CA TRP A 43 11.55 0.07 12.92
C TRP A 43 11.15 0.65 11.55
N MET A 44 12.11 1.01 10.71
CA MET A 44 11.85 1.58 9.38
C MET A 44 11.16 0.60 8.43
N ILE A 45 11.45 -0.71 8.58
CA ILE A 45 10.82 -1.76 7.77
C ILE A 45 9.38 -1.94 8.22
N ARG A 46 9.12 -1.92 9.54
CA ARG A 46 7.76 -1.98 10.08
C ARG A 46 6.90 -0.83 9.56
N ASN A 47 7.39 0.41 9.62
CA ASN A 47 6.66 1.58 9.12
C ASN A 47 6.32 1.45 7.62
N SER A 48 7.30 1.07 6.81
CA SER A 48 7.10 0.86 5.36
C SER A 48 6.12 -0.28 5.06
N ALA A 49 6.16 -1.36 5.85
CA ALA A 49 5.26 -2.50 5.73
C ALA A 49 3.82 -2.14 6.13
N THR A 50 3.61 -1.35 7.20
CA THR A 50 2.29 -0.83 7.59
C THR A 50 1.69 0.06 6.50
N LEU A 51 2.51 0.93 5.92
CA LEU A 51 2.11 1.78 4.81
C LEU A 51 1.68 0.92 3.62
N LEU A 52 2.49 -0.07 3.21
CA LEU A 52 2.15 -0.99 2.13
C LEU A 52 0.84 -1.75 2.41
N LEU A 53 0.69 -2.27 3.63
CA LEU A 53 -0.52 -2.97 4.09
C LEU A 53 -1.76 -2.08 3.97
N SER A 54 -1.70 -0.83 4.44
CA SER A 54 -2.81 0.13 4.34
C SER A 54 -3.22 0.35 2.88
N THR A 55 -2.26 0.48 1.96
CA THR A 55 -2.54 0.64 0.54
C THR A 55 -3.17 -0.60 -0.08
N ILE A 56 -2.73 -1.81 0.30
CA ILE A 56 -3.33 -3.07 -0.15
C ILE A 56 -4.76 -3.22 0.37
N ILE A 57 -5.00 -2.95 1.66
CA ILE A 57 -6.33 -3.04 2.28
C ILE A 57 -7.30 -2.05 1.61
N GLN A 58 -6.90 -0.79 1.41
CA GLN A 58 -7.71 0.19 0.68
C GLN A 58 -7.97 -0.22 -0.79
N ARG A 59 -7.11 -1.07 -1.36
CA ARG A 59 -7.29 -1.57 -2.73
C ARG A 59 -8.27 -2.74 -2.81
N ILE A 60 -8.22 -3.66 -1.85
CA ILE A 60 -9.10 -4.84 -1.78
C ILE A 60 -10.53 -4.42 -1.40
N PHE A 61 -10.66 -3.64 -0.33
CA PHE A 61 -11.97 -3.28 0.23
C PHE A 61 -12.51 -1.95 -0.31
N GLY A 62 -11.73 -1.27 -1.15
CA GLY A 62 -11.98 0.11 -1.52
C GLY A 62 -11.61 1.09 -0.38
N PRO A 63 -11.62 2.39 -0.66
CA PRO A 63 -11.36 3.40 0.36
C PRO A 63 -12.43 3.30 1.45
N SER A 64 -12.00 3.05 2.69
CA SER A 64 -12.88 3.15 3.85
C SER A 64 -13.39 4.59 3.93
N LYS A 65 -14.69 4.80 3.73
CA LYS A 65 -15.36 6.07 3.98
C LYS A 65 -15.46 6.32 5.48
N THR A 66 -14.33 6.43 6.17
CA THR A 66 -14.33 6.99 7.52
C THR A 66 -14.41 8.49 7.36
N LYS A 67 -15.56 9.01 7.78
CA LYS A 67 -15.94 10.41 7.78
C LYS A 67 -14.95 11.18 8.64
N ASP A 68 -14.05 11.92 8.01
CA ASP A 68 -13.56 13.19 8.54
C ASP A 68 -13.12 14.05 7.34
N GLY A 69 -13.68 15.25 7.30
CA GLY A 69 -13.71 16.11 6.13
C GLY A 69 -12.32 16.52 5.65
N GLU A 70 -12.10 16.43 4.35
CA GLU A 70 -11.63 17.54 3.52
C GLU A 70 -11.81 17.15 2.06
N GLU A 71 -13.05 17.34 1.62
CA GLU A 71 -13.41 17.58 0.24
C GLU A 71 -12.73 18.86 -0.26
N ASN A 72 -11.46 18.82 -0.66
CA ASN A 72 -10.90 19.95 -1.41
C ASN A 72 -10.20 19.51 -2.69
N LEU A 73 -11.07 19.39 -3.69
CA LEU A 73 -10.98 20.11 -4.97
C LEU A 73 -10.10 19.54 -6.10
N SER A 74 -10.79 19.42 -7.25
CA SER A 74 -10.27 19.49 -8.63
C SER A 74 -9.72 18.16 -9.16
N LYS A 75 -10.31 17.52 -10.18
CA LYS A 75 -10.77 17.99 -11.51
C LYS A 75 -11.82 16.96 -12.01
N LYS A 76 -12.81 17.25 -12.85
CA LYS A 76 -12.79 18.12 -14.03
C LYS A 76 -14.22 18.39 -14.49
N LYS A 77 -14.42 19.65 -14.87
CA LYS A 77 -15.43 20.24 -15.74
C LYS A 77 -15.92 19.31 -16.86
#